data_AF-A0A9N8QCL9-F1
#
_entry.id   AF-A0A9N8QCL9-F1
#
_cell.length_a   1.000
_cell.length_b   1.000
_cell.length_c   1.000
_cell.angle_alpha   90.00
_cell.angle_beta   90.00
_cell.angle_gamma   90.00
#
_symmetry.space_group_name_H-M   'P 1'
#
loop_
_entity.id
_entity.type
_entity.pdbx_description
1 polymer ?
#
loop_
_entity_poly.entity_id
_entity_poly.type
_entity_poly.pdbx_seq_one_letter_code
_entity_poly.pdbx_strand_id
1 'polypeptide(L)' 'MADIASALKGMGNQDEGVGDALAELLERDSESFDEESLAMIGLALADKPRLASVYQSFSERPELRRSFLRKLLKTSP' A
#
# COMPACT_ATOMS: atom_id res chain seq x y z
N MET A 1 -18.37 4.16 2.68
CA MET A 1 -17.06 3.48 2.85
C MET A 1 -16.67 2.99 1.49
N ALA A 2 -15.83 3.75 0.79
CA ALA A 2 -15.32 3.37 -0.51
C ALA A 2 -14.16 2.40 -0.25
N ASP A 3 -14.34 1.14 -0.63
CA ASP A 3 -13.35 0.08 -0.45
C ASP A 3 -12.05 0.46 -1.15
N ILE A 4 -11.02 0.77 -0.37
CA ILE A 4 -9.62 0.92 -0.83
C ILE A 4 -9.20 -0.35 -1.60
N ALA A 5 -9.75 -1.50 -1.21
CA ALA A 5 -9.64 -2.77 -1.93
C ALA A 5 -10.14 -2.69 -3.40
N SER A 6 -11.18 -1.91 -3.68
CA SER A 6 -11.68 -1.71 -5.05
C SER A 6 -10.78 -0.79 -5.88
N ALA A 7 -10.12 0.19 -5.26
CA ALA A 7 -9.13 1.04 -5.94
C ALA A 7 -7.87 0.24 -6.32
N LEU A 8 -7.46 -0.70 -5.46
CA LEU A 8 -6.33 -1.61 -5.73
C LEU A 8 -6.68 -2.68 -6.76
N LYS A 9 -7.90 -3.21 -6.75
CA LYS A 9 -8.38 -4.24 -7.68
C LYS A 9 -8.39 -3.77 -9.14
N GLY A 10 -8.58 -2.48 -9.38
CA GLY A 10 -8.56 -1.89 -10.73
C GLY A 10 -7.18 -1.86 -11.42
N MET A 11 -6.08 -1.98 -10.66
CA MET A 11 -4.71 -1.93 -11.18
C MET A 11 -4.01 -3.30 -11.22
N GLY A 12 -4.67 -4.37 -10.74
CA GLY A 12 -4.12 -5.74 -10.64
C GLY A 12 -4.07 -6.56 -11.94
N ASN A 13 -4.44 -6.01 -13.10
CA ASN A 13 -4.50 -6.76 -14.37
C ASN A 13 -3.13 -7.19 -14.95
N GLN A 14 -2.03 -7.09 -14.20
CA GLN A 14 -0.72 -7.63 -14.61
C GLN A 14 -0.13 -8.68 -13.66
N ASP A 15 -0.71 -8.91 -12.47
CA ASP A 15 -0.23 -9.93 -11.51
C ASP A 15 -1.35 -10.26 -10.51
N GLU A 16 -2.17 -11.27 -10.81
CA GLU A 16 -3.38 -11.65 -10.05
C GLU A 16 -3.17 -11.91 -8.53
N GLY A 17 -1.93 -12.05 -8.03
CA GLY A 17 -1.64 -12.25 -6.60
C GLY A 17 -1.02 -11.05 -5.87
N VAL A 18 -0.55 -10.03 -6.59
CA VAL A 18 0.16 -8.90 -5.97
C VAL A 18 -0.83 -7.91 -5.34
N GLY A 19 -1.99 -7.72 -5.96
CA GLY A 19 -3.04 -6.84 -5.42
C GLY A 19 -3.56 -7.31 -4.06
N ASP A 20 -3.84 -8.60 -3.92
CA ASP A 20 -4.36 -9.18 -2.67
C ASP A 20 -3.32 -9.13 -1.55
N ALA A 21 -2.06 -9.46 -1.86
CA ALA A 21 -0.97 -9.39 -0.88
C ALA A 21 -0.72 -7.95 -0.37
N LEU A 22 -0.88 -6.94 -1.24
CA LEU A 22 -0.76 -5.54 -0.85
C LEU A 22 -1.96 -5.08 -0.01
N ALA A 23 -3.18 -5.52 -0.35
CA ALA A 23 -4.38 -5.22 0.41
C ALA A 23 -4.28 -5.76 1.85
N GLU A 24 -3.84 -7.01 2.03
CA GLU A 24 -3.62 -7.60 3.36
C GLU A 24 -2.57 -6.84 4.16
N LEU A 25 -1.47 -6.41 3.52
CA LEU A 25 -0.42 -5.63 4.20
C LEU A 25 -0.93 -4.25 4.63
N LEU A 26 -1.73 -3.60 3.79
CA LEU A 26 -2.33 -2.30 4.12
C LEU A 26 -3.36 -2.42 5.25
N GLU A 27 -4.14 -3.49 5.28
CA GLU A 27 -5.06 -3.77 6.37
C GLU A 27 -4.31 -3.99 7.70
N ARG A 28 -3.16 -4.68 7.68
CA ARG A 28 -2.30 -4.82 8.89
C ARG A 28 -1.73 -3.49 9.36
N ASP A 29 -1.55 -2.53 8.46
CA ASP A 29 -1.02 -1.21 8.79
C ASP A 29 -2.13 -0.17 9.05
N SER A 30 -3.41 -0.50 8.84
CA SER A 30 -4.51 0.47 8.96
C SER A 30 -4.70 1.00 10.38
N GLU A 31 -4.23 0.29 11.41
CA GLU A 31 -4.20 0.81 12.79
C GLU A 31 -3.16 1.93 13.00
N SER A 32 -2.20 2.06 12.09
CA SER A 32 -1.07 3.00 12.19
C SER A 32 -1.19 4.22 11.28
N PHE A 33 -2.21 4.27 10.42
CA PHE A 33 -2.44 5.33 9.44
C PHE A 33 -3.92 5.69 9.38
N ASP A 34 -4.24 6.97 9.22
CA ASP A 34 -5.60 7.43 8.99
C ASP A 34 -6.08 7.10 7.56
N GLU A 35 -7.38 7.24 7.32
CA GLU A 35 -8.03 6.91 6.04
C GLU A 35 -7.46 7.70 4.85
N GLU A 36 -7.12 8.98 5.05
CA GLU A 36 -6.53 9.84 4.01
C GLU A 36 -5.11 9.39 3.66
N SER A 37 -4.31 9.09 4.68
CA SER A 37 -2.98 8.49 4.52
C SER A 37 -3.03 7.16 3.77
N LEU A 38 -3.97 6.27 4.09
CA LEU A 38 -4.12 4.98 3.43
C LEU A 38 -4.53 5.14 1.95
N ALA A 39 -5.41 6.10 1.65
CA ALA A 39 -5.80 6.41 0.27
C ALA A 39 -4.60 6.91 -0.56
N MET A 40 -3.81 7.83 -0.01
CA MET A 40 -2.59 8.33 -0.67
C MET A 40 -1.55 7.22 -0.87
N ILE A 41 -1.36 6.35 0.13
CA ILE A 41 -0.47 5.19 0.01
C ILE A 41 -0.97 4.26 -1.10
N GLY A 42 -2.25 3.90 -1.12
CA GLY A 42 -2.83 3.05 -2.15
C GLY A 42 -2.59 3.61 -3.56
N LEU A 43 -2.82 4.91 -3.75
CA LEU A 43 -2.56 5.59 -5.02
C LEU A 43 -1.08 5.54 -5.41
N ALA A 44 -0.18 5.84 -4.49
CA ALA A 44 1.26 5.87 -4.74
C ALA A 44 1.84 4.48 -5.03
N LEU A 45 1.34 3.43 -4.36
CA LEU A 45 1.75 2.05 -4.61
C LEU A 45 1.24 1.56 -5.97
N ALA A 46 0.05 1.98 -6.36
CA ALA A 46 -0.52 1.58 -7.63
C ALA A 46 0.17 2.31 -8.82
N ASP A 47 0.42 3.62 -8.70
CA ASP A 47 1.15 4.40 -9.72
C ASP A 47 2.61 3.93 -9.90
N LYS A 48 3.22 3.35 -8.86
CA LYS A 48 4.64 2.96 -8.86
C LYS A 48 4.80 1.50 -8.41
N PRO A 49 4.74 0.52 -9.33
CA PRO A 49 4.88 -0.92 -9.02
C PRO A 49 6.16 -1.28 -8.26
N ARG A 50 7.25 -0.53 -8.46
CA ARG A 50 8.49 -0.69 -7.69
C ARG A 50 8.31 -0.41 -6.19
N LEU A 51 7.49 0.57 -5.83
CA LEU A 51 7.21 0.90 -4.44
C LEU A 51 6.35 -0.18 -3.79
N ALA A 52 5.39 -0.74 -4.54
CA ALA A 52 4.63 -1.93 -4.12
C ALA A 52 5.54 -3.13 -3.84
N SER A 53 6.50 -3.42 -4.73
CA SER A 53 7.47 -4.51 -4.52
C SER A 53 8.34 -4.29 -3.27
N VAL A 54 8.82 -3.05 -3.04
CA VAL A 54 9.60 -2.71 -1.84
C VAL A 54 8.76 -2.82 -0.58
N TYR A 55 7.52 -2.34 -0.60
CA TYR A 55 6.58 -2.46 0.51
C TYR A 55 6.33 -3.94 0.86
N GLN A 56 6.07 -4.78 -0.14
CA GLN A 56 5.91 -6.22 0.03
C GLN A 56 7.15 -6.90 0.63
N SER A 57 8.36 -6.46 0.24
CA SER A 57 9.61 -7.00 0.80
C SER A 57 9.79 -6.78 2.31
N PHE A 58 8.98 -5.87 2.90
CA PHE A 58 8.95 -5.61 4.34
C PHE A 58 7.78 -6.31 5.05
N SER A 59 7.14 -7.32 4.45
CA SER A 59 6.01 -8.06 5.04
C SER A 59 6.29 -8.56 6.47
N GLU A 60 7.48 -9.09 6.70
CA GLU A 60 7.94 -9.63 8.00
C GLU A 60 8.64 -8.58 8.88
N ARG A 61 8.69 -7.31 8.47
CA ARG A 61 9.44 -6.24 9.13
C ARG A 61 8.57 -4.99 9.35
N PRO A 62 7.63 -5.03 10.32
CA PRO A 62 6.61 -3.98 10.48
C PRO A 62 7.21 -2.58 10.69
N GLU A 63 8.31 -2.46 11.43
CA GLU A 63 8.98 -1.16 11.66
C GLU A 63 9.54 -0.55 10.36
N LEU A 64 10.16 -1.36 9.51
CA LEU A 64 10.68 -0.91 8.22
C LEU A 64 9.54 -0.58 7.26
N ARG A 65 8.50 -1.41 7.26
CA ARG A 65 7.30 -1.22 6.45
C ARG A 65 6.60 0.10 6.77
N ARG A 66 6.31 0.36 8.04
CA ARG A 66 5.70 1.61 8.52
C ARG A 66 6.60 2.83 8.27
N SER A 67 7.90 2.70 8.47
CA SER A 67 8.87 3.75 8.16
C SER A 67 8.89 4.09 6.67
N PHE A 68 8.82 3.08 5.80
CA PHE A 68 8.71 3.24 4.35
C PHE A 68 7.42 3.97 3.97
N LEU A 69 6.27 3.55 4.48
CA LEU A 69 4.98 4.20 4.23
C LEU A 69 4.97 5.67 4.68
N ARG A 70 5.52 5.98 5.85
CA ARG A 70 5.67 7.38 6.31
C ARG A 70 6.55 8.23 5.38
N LYS A 71 7.59 7.65 4.79
CA LYS A 71 8.43 8.35 3.80
C LYS A 71 7.70 8.52 2.46
N LEU A 72 6.92 7.54 2.05
CA LEU A 72 6.08 7.58 0.87
C LEU A 72 5.09 8.75 0.94
N LEU A 73 4.43 8.92 2.09
CA LEU A 73 3.51 10.02 2.36
C LEU A 73 4.19 11.39 2.30
N LYS A 74 5.42 11.52 2.82
CA LYS A 74 6.20 12.78 2.76
C LYS A 74 6.68 13.16 1.37
N THR A 75 6.68 12.21 0.43
CA THR A 75 7.20 12.40 -0.94
C THR A 75 6.09 12.36 -2.00
N SER A 76 4.86 12.07 -1.58
CA SER A 76 3.67 12.22 -2.42
C SER A 76 3.24 13.70 -2.37
N PRO A 77 2.98 14.32 -3.53
CA PRO A 77 2.67 15.75 -3.64
C PRO A 77 1.33 16.13 -3.03
#